data_AF-A0A955Y7I1-F1
#
_entry.id   AF-A0A955Y7I1-F1
#
_cell.length_a   1.000
_cell.length_b   1.000
_cell.length_c   1.000
_cell.angle_alpha   90.00
_cell.angle_beta   90.00
_cell.angle_gamma   90.00
#
_symmetry.space_group_name_H-M   'P 1'
#
loop_
_entity.id
_entity.type
_entity.pdbx_description
1 polymer ?
#
loop_
_entity_poly.entity_id
_entity_poly.type
_entity_poly.pdbx_seq_one_letter_code
_entity_poly.pdbx_strand_id
1 'polypeptide(L)'
;AMGDAPGRVTIVLTDNSTQLLELSCPSGYRERAPVLTNTAVFEGVPGFEDCDLWWKNAAPGKGRKIRPGTWYCQNNKGTGVCRRQ
;
A
#
# COMPACT_ATOMS: atom_id res chain seq x y z
N ALA A 1 4.72 -5.48 21.24
CA ALA A 1 4.27 -4.40 20.32
C ALA A 1 5.09 -4.51 19.04
N MET A 2 4.49 -4.92 17.92
CA MET A 2 5.15 -4.85 16.61
C MET A 2 5.19 -3.37 16.22
N GLY A 3 6.19 -2.65 16.73
CA GLY A 3 6.39 -1.24 16.43
C GLY A 3 6.67 -1.05 14.95
N ASP A 4 6.04 -0.04 14.36
CA ASP A 4 6.35 0.44 13.01
C ASP A 4 7.87 0.64 12.89
N ALA A 5 8.54 -0.28 12.19
CA ALA A 5 9.93 -0.07 11.83
C ALA A 5 10.01 1.20 10.96
N PRO A 6 11.02 2.07 11.12
CA PRO A 6 11.17 3.26 10.30
C PRO A 6 11.07 2.90 8.81
N GLY A 7 10.12 3.50 8.10
CA GLY A 7 9.90 3.25 6.68
C GLY A 7 9.13 1.97 6.33
N ARG A 8 8.53 1.27 7.30
CA ARG A 8 7.61 0.16 6.99
C ARG A 8 6.23 0.70 6.63
N VAL A 9 5.65 0.19 5.54
CA VAL A 9 4.21 0.33 5.22
C VAL A 9 3.58 -1.04 5.22
N THR A 10 2.53 -1.23 6.03
CA THR A 10 1.72 -2.44 6.03
C THR A 10 0.36 -2.12 5.43
N ILE A 11 0.02 -2.78 4.32
CA ILE A 11 -1.30 -2.69 3.71
C ILE A 11 -2.08 -3.96 4.04
N VAL A 12 -3.20 -3.80 4.73
CA VAL A 12 -4.18 -4.87 4.99
C VAL A 12 -5.35 -4.65 4.03
N LEU A 13 -5.54 -5.56 3.10
CA LEU A 13 -6.72 -5.56 2.24
C LEU A 13 -7.92 -6.10 3.01
N THR A 14 -9.04 -5.37 2.98
CA THR A 14 -10.32 -5.85 3.53
C THR A 14 -11.17 -6.57 2.47
N ASP A 15 -10.60 -6.79 1.29
CA ASP A 15 -11.18 -7.52 0.17
C ASP A 15 -10.12 -8.41 -0.52
N ASN A 16 -10.53 -9.20 -1.50
CA ASN A 16 -9.64 -10.00 -2.34
C ASN A 16 -9.40 -9.32 -3.70
N SER A 17 -9.31 -7.98 -3.72
CA SER A 17 -9.29 -7.21 -4.97
C SER A 17 -8.03 -7.35 -5.82
N THR A 18 -6.91 -7.76 -5.21
CA THR A 18 -5.65 -8.03 -5.91
C THR A 18 -4.75 -8.95 -5.10
N GLN A 19 -3.78 -9.55 -5.78
CA GLN A 19 -2.68 -10.31 -5.20
C GLN A 19 -1.35 -9.55 -5.22
N LEU A 20 -1.31 -8.35 -5.80
CA LEU A 20 -0.07 -7.58 -5.98
C LEU A 20 -0.32 -6.08 -5.87
N LEU A 21 0.47 -5.42 -5.02
CA LEU A 21 0.48 -3.97 -4.85
C LEU A 21 1.82 -3.39 -5.31
N GLU A 22 1.81 -2.13 -5.73
CA GLU A 22 3.02 -1.35 -5.98
C GLU A 22 2.93 -0.04 -5.23
N LEU A 23 4.02 0.35 -4.55
CA LEU A 23 4.18 1.66 -3.95
C LEU A 23 5.18 2.46 -4.79
N SER A 24 4.87 3.72 -5.09
CA SER A 24 5.74 4.61 -5.87
C SER A 24 5.79 5.99 -5.24
N CYS A 25 6.98 6.44 -4.85
CA CYS A 25 7.17 7.71 -4.16
C CYS A 25 7.88 8.75 -5.06
N PRO A 26 7.67 10.06 -4.83
CA PRO A 26 8.31 11.13 -5.61
C PRO A 26 9.84 11.09 -5.62
N SER A 27 10.49 10.66 -4.53
CA SER A 27 11.95 10.50 -4.46
C SER A 27 12.52 9.41 -5.40
N GLY A 28 11.66 8.61 -6.03
CA GLY A 28 12.04 7.52 -6.91
C GLY A 28 11.99 6.13 -6.26
N TYR A 29 11.71 6.04 -4.94
CA TYR A 29 11.42 4.75 -4.32
C TYR A 29 10.23 4.08 -5.03
N ARG A 30 10.40 2.83 -5.45
CA ARG A 30 9.37 2.04 -6.10
C ARG A 30 9.55 0.56 -5.75
N GLU A 31 8.53 -0.03 -5.18
CA GLU A 31 8.55 -1.44 -4.78
C GLU A 31 7.22 -2.12 -5.10
N ARG A 32 7.27 -3.42 -5.42
CA ARG A 32 6.09 -4.27 -5.55
C ARG A 32 6.09 -5.30 -4.44
N ALA A 33 4.95 -5.46 -3.79
CA ALA A 33 4.78 -6.43 -2.71
C ALA A 33 3.60 -7.36 -3.01
N PRO A 34 3.77 -8.70 -2.91
CA PRO A 34 2.67 -9.63 -3.00
C PRO A 34 1.75 -9.49 -1.78
N VAL A 35 0.47 -9.76 -1.99
CA VAL A 35 -0.53 -9.83 -0.91
C VAL A 35 -0.59 -11.27 -0.40
N LEU A 36 -0.12 -11.51 0.82
CA LEU A 36 -0.15 -12.80 1.50
C LEU A 36 -1.20 -12.77 2.61
N THR A 37 -2.17 -13.69 2.56
CA THR A 37 -3.25 -13.81 3.56
C THR A 37 -4.12 -12.55 3.72
N ASN A 38 -4.02 -11.57 2.81
CA ASN A 38 -4.61 -10.21 2.79
C ASN A 38 -3.63 -9.05 3.05
N THR A 39 -2.36 -9.34 3.37
CA THR A 39 -1.41 -8.32 3.78
C THR A 39 -0.27 -8.18 2.77
N ALA A 40 0.09 -6.95 2.43
CA ALA A 40 1.32 -6.61 1.72
C ALA A 40 2.18 -5.72 2.61
N VAL A 41 3.50 -5.94 2.59
CA VAL A 41 4.46 -5.19 3.40
C VAL A 41 5.50 -4.57 2.47
N PHE A 42 5.77 -3.29 2.66
CA PHE A 42 6.84 -2.55 2.01
C PHE A 42 7.82 -2.06 3.08
N GLU A 43 9.11 -2.09 2.78
CA GLU A 43 10.18 -1.72 3.70
C GLU A 43 11.03 -0.59 3.12
N GLY A 44 11.66 0.21 3.97
CA GLY A 44 12.53 1.29 3.53
C GLY A 44 11.81 2.42 2.77
N VAL A 45 10.49 2.55 2.95
CA VAL A 45 9.68 3.62 2.38
C VAL A 45 10.10 4.96 2.99
N PRO A 46 10.41 5.99 2.18
CA PRO A 46 10.72 7.31 2.68
C PRO A 46 9.60 7.89 3.56
N GLY A 47 9.94 8.30 4.79
CA GLY A 47 8.94 8.79 5.76
C GLY A 47 8.48 10.24 5.60
N PHE A 48 9.10 10.99 4.68
CA PHE A 48 8.89 12.43 4.52
C PHE A 48 7.97 12.81 3.35
N GLU A 49 7.51 11.85 2.56
CA GLU A 49 6.71 12.09 1.36
C GLU A 49 5.50 11.16 1.26
N ASP A 50 4.51 11.57 0.46
CA ASP A 50 3.35 10.75 0.14
C ASP A 50 3.61 9.89 -1.10
N CYS A 51 3.58 8.57 -0.93
CA CYS A 51 3.73 7.61 -2.01
C CYS A 51 2.37 7.22 -2.59
N ASP A 52 2.31 6.93 -3.89
CA ASP A 52 1.13 6.40 -4.56
C ASP A 52 1.10 4.87 -4.47
N LEU A 53 0.03 4.33 -3.87
CA LEU A 53 -0.28 2.90 -3.81
C LEU A 53 -1.16 2.48 -4.98
N TRP A 54 -0.72 1.47 -5.72
CA TRP A 54 -1.39 0.96 -6.92
C TRP A 54 -1.78 -0.51 -6.75
N TRP A 55 -3.01 -0.84 -7.14
CA TRP A 55 -3.46 -2.21 -7.30
C TRP A 55 -3.00 -2.71 -8.67
N LYS A 56 -2.11 -3.69 -8.70
CA LYS A 56 -1.67 -4.31 -9.96
C LYS A 56 -2.61 -5.45 -10.31
N ASN A 57 -2.76 -5.69 -11.62
CA ASN A 57 -3.65 -6.73 -12.18
C ASN A 57 -5.13 -6.60 -11.79
N ALA A 58 -5.53 -5.46 -11.21
CA ALA A 58 -6.93 -5.08 -11.02
C ALA A 58 -7.29 -3.96 -12.01
N ALA A 59 -8.59 -3.74 -12.21
CA ALA A 59 -9.10 -2.59 -12.98
C ALA A 59 -8.40 -1.29 -12.50
N PRO A 60 -8.03 -0.37 -13.42
CA PRO A 60 -7.11 0.74 -13.15
C PRO A 60 -7.60 1.58 -11.96
N GLY A 61 -7.00 1.29 -10.81
CA GLY A 61 -7.26 1.97 -9.56
C GLY A 61 -6.48 3.27 -9.52
N LYS A 62 -7.14 4.40 -9.23
CA LYS A 62 -6.43 5.63 -8.88
C LYS A 62 -5.54 5.35 -7.66
N GLY A 63 -4.28 5.76 -7.76
CA GLY A 63 -3.32 5.64 -6.67
C GLY A 63 -3.82 6.32 -5.40
N ARG A 64 -3.57 5.72 -4.23
CA ARG A 64 -3.82 6.37 -2.93
C ARG A 64 -2.51 6.85 -2.31
N LYS A 65 -2.56 8.03 -1.71
CA LYS A 65 -1.43 8.59 -0.96
C LYS A 65 -1.26 7.82 0.35
N ILE A 66 -0.08 7.23 0.53
CA ILE A 66 0.31 6.37 1.65
C ILE A 66 1.66 6.84 2.19
N ARG A 67 1.81 6.76 3.51
CA ARG A 67 3.06 6.99 4.27
C ARG A 67 3.33 5.79 5.18
N PRO A 68 4.56 5.64 5.72
CA PRO A 68 4.87 4.61 6.71
C PRO A 68 3.82 4.47 7.81
N GLY A 69 3.53 3.22 8.17
CA GLY A 69 2.46 2.81 9.09
C GLY A 69 1.53 1.74 8.50
N THR A 70 0.50 1.39 9.28
CA THR A 70 -0.50 0.38 8.89
C THR A 70 -1.75 1.02 8.30
N TRP A 71 -2.23 0.47 7.19
CA TRP A 71 -3.39 0.95 6.44
C TRP A 71 -4.34 -0.18 6.11
N TYR A 72 -5.64 0.06 6.31
CA TYR A 72 -6.70 -0.81 5.83
C TYR A 72 -7.21 -0.27 4.49
N CYS A 73 -7.13 -1.09 3.45
CA CYS A 73 -7.45 -0.69 2.09
C CYS A 73 -8.46 -1.64 1.44
N GLN A 74 -9.26 -1.12 0.52
CA GLN A 74 -10.14 -1.88 -0.36
C GLN A 74 -10.21 -1.25 -1.74
N ASN A 75 -10.54 -2.02 -2.76
CA ASN A 75 -10.82 -1.53 -4.10
C ASN A 75 -12.34 -1.48 -4.33
N ASN A 76 -12.90 -0.28 -4.25
CA ASN A 76 -14.30 -0.05 -4.56
C ASN A 76 -14.47 0.27 -6.05
N LYS A 77 -14.75 -0.75 -6.87
CA LYS A 77 -15.03 -0.64 -8.32
C LYS A 77 -13.96 0.15 -9.11
N GLY A 78 -12.68 -0.13 -8.88
CA GLY A 78 -11.57 0.58 -9.52
C GLY A 78 -11.17 1.87 -8.80
N THR A 79 -11.59 2.07 -7.56
CA THR A 79 -11.11 3.16 -6.71
C THR A 79 -10.57 2.60 -5.40
N GLY A 80 -9.27 2.75 -5.18
CA GLY A 80 -8.64 2.43 -3.90
C GLY A 80 -9.17 3.34 -2.80
N VAL A 81 -9.67 2.77 -1.71
CA VAL A 81 -10.06 3.47 -0.50
C VAL A 81 -9.21 2.92 0.63
N CYS A 82 -8.43 3.78 1.26
CA CYS A 82 -7.55 3.43 2.37
C CYS A 82 -7.84 4.30 3.58
N ARG A 83 -7.71 3.72 4.76
CA ARG A 83 -7.76 4.40 6.07
C ARG A 83 -6.56 3.95 6.89
N ARG A 84 -5.89 4.90 7.52
CA ARG A 84 -4.80 4.61 8.45
C ARG A 84 -5.38 4.07 9.75
N GLN A 85 -4.70 3.10 10.36
CA GLN A 85 -4.99 2.63 11.71
C GLN A 85 -4.60 3.66 12.76
#